data_AF-A0A3N4SL37-F1
#
_entry.id   AF-A0A3N4SL37-F1
#
_cell.length_a   1.000
_cell.length_b   1.000
_cell.length_c   1.000
_cell.angle_alpha   90.00
_cell.angle_beta   90.00
_cell.angle_gamma   90.00
#
_symmetry.space_group_name_H-M   'P 1'
#
loop_
_entity.id
_entity.type
_entity.pdbx_description
1 polymer ?
#
loop_
_entity_poly.entity_id
_entity_poly.type
_entity_poly.pdbx_seq_one_letter_code
_entity_poly.pdbx_strand_id
1 'polypeptide(L)'
;MDDLAVLRQEFSEDEEGFLAILIRDRRWDKEAFSRLERAMRGLCAGFEERDQQELPRWLVEGFWVCVDWLPDHTAHPRFPRPEPPAYYEAALTRLRDLQYWLVTGASPYLPDRVIADL
;
A
#
# COMPACT_ATOMS: atom_id res chain seq x y z
N MET A 1 12.44 -6.17 -10.73
CA MET A 1 12.21 -6.89 -9.47
C MET A 1 10.73 -7.21 -9.46
N ASP A 2 10.35 -8.42 -9.06
CA ASP A 2 8.95 -8.84 -9.03
C ASP A 2 8.21 -8.12 -7.89
N ASP A 3 7.15 -7.36 -8.22
CA ASP A 3 6.38 -6.59 -7.24
C ASP A 3 5.74 -7.50 -6.17
N LEU A 4 5.33 -8.72 -6.54
CA LEU A 4 4.79 -9.69 -5.57
C LEU A 4 5.83 -10.09 -4.53
N ALA A 5 7.07 -10.32 -4.95
CA ALA A 5 8.16 -10.66 -4.03
C ALA A 5 8.49 -9.49 -3.08
N VAL A 6 8.47 -8.25 -3.59
CA VAL A 6 8.65 -7.05 -2.74
C VAL A 6 7.52 -6.92 -1.73
N LEU A 7 6.26 -7.08 -2.16
CA LEU A 7 5.12 -6.99 -1.26
C LEU A 7 5.12 -8.08 -0.20
N ARG A 8 5.56 -9.29 -0.55
CA ARG A 8 5.75 -10.38 0.42
C ARG A 8 6.67 -9.96 1.56
N GLN A 9 7.79 -9.31 1.23
CA GLN A 9 8.76 -8.80 2.20
C GLN A 9 8.18 -7.61 2.98
N GLU A 10 7.62 -6.61 2.30
CA GLU A 10 7.16 -5.38 2.94
C GLU A 10 5.94 -5.59 3.86
N PHE A 11 5.11 -6.61 3.59
CA PHE A 11 4.02 -7.05 4.47
C PHE A 11 4.45 -8.03 5.57
N SER A 12 5.66 -8.56 5.51
CA SER A 12 6.16 -9.50 6.52
C SER A 12 6.39 -8.78 7.85
N GLU A 13 6.05 -9.46 8.95
CA GLU A 13 6.41 -9.03 10.31
C GLU A 13 7.81 -9.51 10.73
N ASP A 14 8.35 -10.52 10.01
CA ASP A 14 9.60 -11.19 10.36
C ASP A 14 10.83 -10.66 9.58
N GLU A 15 10.60 -10.04 8.42
CA GLU A 15 11.68 -9.49 7.57
C GLU A 15 11.86 -7.98 7.80
N GLU A 16 12.94 -7.37 7.31
CA GLU A 16 13.15 -5.92 7.39
C GLU A 16 12.26 -5.12 6.39
N GLY A 17 10.98 -5.48 6.33
CA GLY A 17 9.94 -4.77 5.60
C GLY A 17 9.34 -3.61 6.39
N PHE A 18 8.55 -2.80 5.70
CA PHE A 18 7.91 -1.62 6.27
C PHE A 18 7.06 -1.96 7.51
N LEU A 19 6.21 -2.99 7.44
CA LEU A 19 5.35 -3.35 8.57
C LEU A 19 6.15 -3.82 9.79
N ALA A 20 7.17 -4.66 9.59
CA ALA A 20 8.04 -5.09 10.68
C ALA A 20 8.76 -3.92 11.37
N ILE A 21 9.37 -3.01 10.59
CA ILE A 21 10.05 -1.82 11.14
C ILE A 21 9.05 -0.95 11.90
N LEU A 22 7.85 -0.76 11.35
CA LEU A 22 6.83 0.08 11.95
C LEU A 22 6.31 -0.51 13.26
N ILE A 23 6.06 -1.82 13.32
CA ILE A 23 5.58 -2.50 14.54
C ILE A 23 6.67 -2.58 15.60
N ARG A 24 7.84 -3.10 15.23
CA ARG A 24 8.94 -3.39 16.17
C ARG A 24 9.65 -2.13 16.65
N ASP A 25 10.00 -1.26 15.72
CA ASP A 25 10.86 -0.11 15.98
C ASP A 25 10.05 1.18 16.18
N ARG A 26 8.71 1.13 15.96
CA ARG A 26 7.79 2.28 16.01
C ARG A 26 8.30 3.43 15.16
N ARG A 27 8.80 3.10 13.98
CA ARG A 27 9.47 4.04 13.08
C ARG A 27 8.84 4.00 11.71
N TRP A 28 8.49 5.16 11.19
CA TRP A 28 8.14 5.31 9.78
C TRP A 28 9.42 5.36 8.94
N ASP A 29 9.83 4.21 8.39
CA ASP A 29 10.95 4.16 7.45
C ASP A 29 10.49 4.60 6.05
N LYS A 30 10.97 5.78 5.60
CA LYS A 30 10.53 6.38 4.34
C LYS A 30 10.95 5.55 3.12
N GLU A 31 12.11 4.90 3.19
CA GLU A 31 12.61 4.10 2.06
C GLU A 31 11.80 2.81 1.93
N ALA A 32 11.53 2.13 3.05
CA ALA A 32 10.66 0.96 3.09
C ALA A 32 9.24 1.33 2.63
N PHE A 33 8.69 2.45 3.12
CA PHE A 33 7.39 2.95 2.65
C PHE A 33 7.37 3.21 1.14
N SER A 34 8.40 3.86 0.59
CA SER A 34 8.49 4.11 -0.85
C SER A 34 8.63 2.83 -1.68
N ARG A 35 9.30 1.79 -1.16
CA ARG A 35 9.36 0.47 -1.81
C ARG A 35 8.00 -0.20 -1.80
N LEU A 36 7.32 -0.22 -0.65
CA LEU A 36 5.97 -0.75 -0.49
C LEU A 36 5.01 -0.07 -1.46
N GLU A 37 4.92 1.26 -1.44
CA GLU A 37 3.98 2.03 -2.28
C GLU A 37 4.23 1.77 -3.77
N ARG A 38 5.49 1.75 -4.19
CA ARG A 38 5.85 1.49 -5.59
C ARG A 38 5.49 0.07 -6.01
N ALA A 39 5.71 -0.93 -5.16
CA ALA A 39 5.36 -2.31 -5.45
C ALA A 39 3.83 -2.52 -5.49
N MET A 40 3.08 -1.89 -4.58
CA MET A 40 1.61 -1.90 -4.61
C MET A 40 1.09 -1.30 -5.93
N ARG A 41 1.65 -0.16 -6.35
CA ARG A 41 1.30 0.51 -7.60
C ARG A 41 1.62 -0.34 -8.83
N GLY A 42 2.82 -0.92 -8.89
CA GLY A 42 3.25 -1.78 -9.99
C GLY A 42 2.38 -3.05 -10.12
N LEU A 43 2.03 -3.65 -8.98
CA LEU A 43 1.12 -4.78 -8.94
C LEU A 43 -0.28 -4.42 -9.45
N CYS A 44 -0.88 -3.32 -9.00
CA CYS A 44 -2.21 -2.89 -9.46
C CYS A 44 -2.22 -2.64 -10.96
N ALA A 45 -1.24 -1.91 -11.49
CA ALA A 45 -1.09 -1.67 -12.93
C ALA A 45 -0.97 -3.00 -13.71
N GLY A 46 -0.15 -3.93 -13.22
CA GLY A 46 0.02 -5.23 -13.86
C GLY A 46 -1.23 -6.11 -13.79
N PHE A 47 -2.08 -5.98 -12.77
CA PHE A 47 -3.37 -6.71 -12.72
C PHE A 47 -4.41 -6.13 -13.67
N GLU A 48 -4.49 -4.80 -13.76
CA GLU A 48 -5.35 -4.11 -14.74
C GLU A 48 -4.99 -4.53 -16.18
N GLU A 49 -3.70 -4.58 -16.51
CA GLU A 49 -3.23 -4.97 -17.85
C GLU A 49 -3.50 -6.44 -18.20
N ARG A 50 -3.52 -7.33 -17.19
CA ARG A 50 -3.65 -8.78 -17.36
C ARG A 50 -5.07 -9.30 -17.14
N ASP A 51 -6.02 -8.42 -16.82
CA ASP A 51 -7.39 -8.76 -16.42
C ASP A 51 -7.42 -9.85 -15.33
N GLN A 52 -6.53 -9.71 -14.34
CA GLN A 52 -6.33 -10.71 -13.29
C GLN A 52 -7.49 -10.67 -12.28
N GLN A 53 -8.26 -11.75 -12.21
CA GLN A 53 -9.43 -11.83 -11.31
C GLN A 53 -9.13 -12.52 -9.98
N GLU A 54 -8.05 -13.30 -9.89
CA GLU A 54 -7.71 -14.05 -8.69
C GLU A 54 -6.62 -13.35 -7.88
N LEU A 55 -6.98 -12.93 -6.67
CA LEU A 55 -6.08 -12.32 -5.70
C LEU A 55 -5.75 -13.31 -4.58
N PRO A 56 -4.47 -13.63 -4.33
CA PRO A 56 -4.13 -14.46 -3.20
C PRO A 56 -4.47 -13.73 -1.88
N ARG A 57 -5.05 -14.46 -0.92
CA ARG A 57 -5.54 -13.91 0.34
C ARG A 57 -4.52 -13.02 1.07
N TRP A 58 -3.27 -13.47 1.17
CA TRP A 58 -2.20 -12.72 1.86
C TRP A 58 -1.97 -11.32 1.27
N LEU A 59 -2.21 -11.16 -0.04
CA LEU A 59 -2.04 -9.87 -0.72
C LEU A 59 -3.16 -8.92 -0.32
N VAL A 60 -4.40 -9.41 -0.31
CA VAL A 60 -5.58 -8.63 0.12
C VAL A 60 -5.44 -8.22 1.59
N GLU A 61 -5.01 -9.14 2.45
CA GLU A 61 -4.76 -8.86 3.87
C GLU A 61 -3.67 -7.81 4.07
N GLY A 62 -2.56 -7.87 3.31
CA GLY A 62 -1.50 -6.87 3.39
C GLY A 62 -1.95 -5.46 3.01
N PHE A 63 -2.73 -5.33 1.92
CA PHE A 63 -3.34 -4.04 1.55
C PHE A 63 -4.32 -3.57 2.64
N TRP A 64 -5.14 -4.47 3.17
CA TRP A 64 -6.12 -4.14 4.20
C TRP A 64 -5.44 -3.63 5.49
N VAL A 65 -4.39 -4.28 5.98
CA VAL A 65 -3.62 -3.82 7.14
C VAL A 65 -3.08 -2.41 6.94
N CYS A 66 -2.61 -2.09 5.73
CA CYS A 66 -2.08 -0.77 5.39
C CYS A 66 -3.14 0.35 5.42
N VAL A 67 -4.42 0.04 5.18
CA VAL A 67 -5.49 1.05 5.15
C VAL A 67 -6.34 1.09 6.41
N ASP A 68 -6.42 -0.01 7.14
CA ASP A 68 -7.26 -0.17 8.33
C ASP A 68 -6.47 0.09 9.61
N TRP A 69 -5.41 -0.69 9.83
CA TRP A 69 -4.67 -0.66 11.09
C TRP A 69 -3.61 0.46 11.15
N LEU A 70 -2.90 0.68 10.04
CA LEU A 70 -1.78 1.62 9.99
C LEU A 70 -2.17 3.09 10.36
N PRO A 71 -3.30 3.65 9.89
CA PRO A 71 -3.73 4.99 10.30
C PRO A 71 -3.87 5.12 11.83
N ASP A 72 -4.54 4.17 12.47
CA ASP A 72 -4.78 4.20 13.91
C ASP A 72 -3.48 4.03 14.69
N HIS A 73 -2.62 3.10 14.25
CA HIS A 73 -1.32 2.88 14.88
C HIS A 73 -0.45 4.14 14.84
N THR A 74 -0.39 4.80 13.69
CA THR A 74 0.47 5.97 13.46
C THR A 74 -0.14 7.27 14.00
N ALA A 75 -1.44 7.30 14.31
CA ALA A 75 -2.10 8.41 14.99
C ALA A 75 -1.80 8.48 16.50
N HIS A 76 -1.30 7.39 17.10
CA HIS A 76 -1.03 7.34 18.53
C HIS A 76 -0.10 8.50 18.98
N PRO A 77 -0.38 9.21 20.11
CA PRO A 77 0.40 10.39 20.52
C PRO A 77 1.90 10.14 20.72
N ARG A 78 2.27 8.90 21.06
CA ARG A 78 3.67 8.48 21.26
C ARG A 78 4.38 7.98 20.00
N PHE A 79 3.70 7.90 18.85
CA PHE A 79 4.34 7.49 17.61
C PHE A 79 5.23 8.65 17.09
N PRO A 80 6.54 8.44 16.88
CA PRO A 80 7.43 9.47 16.36
C PRO A 80 7.02 9.94 14.96
N ARG A 81 6.85 11.25 14.79
CA ARG A 81 6.50 11.87 13.51
C ARG A 81 7.46 13.01 13.20
N PRO A 82 8.66 12.71 12.66
CA PRO A 82 9.65 13.74 12.31
C PRO A 82 9.23 14.62 11.13
N GLU A 83 8.47 14.05 10.19
CA GLU A 83 7.92 14.79 9.04
C GLU A 83 6.66 15.62 9.40
N PRO A 84 6.28 16.60 8.57
CA PRO A 84 5.03 17.35 8.76
C PRO A 84 3.78 16.46 8.65
N PRO A 85 2.66 16.80 9.33
CA PRO A 85 1.41 16.01 9.26
C PRO A 85 0.93 15.71 7.84
N ALA A 86 1.00 16.71 6.94
CA ALA A 86 0.60 16.59 5.55
C ALA A 86 1.33 15.46 4.78
N TYR A 87 2.56 15.10 5.18
CA TYR A 87 3.27 13.98 4.59
C TYR A 87 2.57 12.65 4.89
N TYR A 88 2.22 12.40 6.16
CA TYR A 88 1.55 11.16 6.57
C TYR A 88 0.13 11.10 6.04
N GLU A 89 -0.60 12.22 6.05
CA GLU A 89 -1.94 12.30 5.45
C GLU A 89 -1.90 11.90 3.97
N ALA A 90 -0.97 12.47 3.21
CA ALA A 90 -0.80 12.11 1.79
C ALA A 90 -0.36 10.65 1.61
N ALA A 91 0.49 10.12 2.50
CA ALA A 91 0.91 8.72 2.47
C ALA A 91 -0.25 7.76 2.70
N LEU A 92 -1.07 8.02 3.73
CA LEU A 92 -2.24 7.21 4.04
C LEU A 92 -3.31 7.30 2.94
N THR A 93 -3.48 8.47 2.31
CA THR A 93 -4.35 8.61 1.13
C THR A 93 -3.88 7.74 -0.02
N ARG A 94 -2.58 7.75 -0.35
CA ARG A 94 -2.04 6.88 -1.42
C ARG A 94 -2.30 5.39 -1.14
N LEU A 95 -2.20 4.94 0.11
CA LEU A 95 -2.51 3.54 0.46
C LEU A 95 -3.99 3.21 0.23
N ARG A 96 -4.91 4.12 0.58
CA ARG A 96 -6.35 3.96 0.33
C ARG A 96 -6.66 3.91 -1.16
N ASP A 97 -6.04 4.79 -1.94
CA ASP A 97 -6.18 4.81 -3.41
C ASP A 97 -5.69 3.50 -4.04
N LEU A 98 -4.59 2.94 -3.53
CA LEU A 98 -4.05 1.66 -4.00
C LEU A 98 -4.93 0.46 -3.61
N GLN A 99 -5.51 0.47 -2.40
CA GLN A 99 -6.51 -0.54 -2.00
C GLN A 99 -7.77 -0.46 -2.86
N TYR A 100 -8.23 0.75 -3.18
CA TYR A 100 -9.34 0.95 -4.11
C TYR A 100 -9.00 0.34 -5.47
N TRP A 101 -7.85 0.70 -6.05
CA TRP A 101 -7.41 0.19 -7.35
C TRP A 101 -7.29 -1.34 -7.36
N LEU A 102 -6.73 -1.96 -6.31
CA LEU A 102 -6.63 -3.42 -6.22
C LEU A 102 -8.00 -4.10 -6.34
N VAL A 103 -9.03 -3.53 -5.74
CA VAL A 103 -10.37 -4.15 -5.65
C VAL A 103 -11.23 -3.81 -6.85
N THR A 104 -11.16 -2.60 -7.37
CA THR A 104 -11.99 -2.15 -8.50
C THR A 104 -11.37 -2.40 -9.86
N GLY A 105 -10.05 -2.61 -9.91
CA GLY A 105 -9.28 -2.64 -11.16
C GLY A 105 -9.13 -1.27 -11.82
N ALA A 106 -9.66 -0.19 -11.25
CA ALA A 106 -9.63 1.15 -11.81
C ALA A 106 -8.56 2.01 -11.12
N SER A 107 -7.59 2.49 -11.90
CA SER A 107 -6.56 3.39 -11.38
C SER A 107 -7.15 4.75 -11.01
N PRO A 108 -7.03 5.22 -9.75
CA PRO A 108 -7.44 6.58 -9.38
C PRO A 108 -6.46 7.65 -9.89
N TYR A 109 -5.36 7.24 -10.53
CA TYR A 109 -4.28 8.12 -11.00
C TYR A 109 -4.30 8.34 -12.52
N LEU A 110 -5.10 7.56 -13.25
CA LEU A 110 -5.30 7.73 -14.68
C LEU A 110 -6.65 8.41 -14.91
N PRO A 111 -6.77 9.29 -15.91
CA PRO A 111 -8.08 9.83 -16.28
C PRO A 111 -9.01 8.68 -16.68
N ASP A 112 -10.29 8.78 -16.30
CA ASP A 112 -11.32 7.79 -16.61
C ASP A 112 -11.15 7.29 -18.06
N ARG A 113 -10.85 6.00 -18.21
CA ARG A 113 -11.12 5.35 -19.49
C ARG A 113 -12.63 5.43 -19.64
N VAL A 114 -13.09 6.34 -20.50
CA VAL A 114 -14.47 6.44 -20.94
C VAL A 114 -14.97 5.02 -21.11
N ILE A 115 -15.90 4.59 -20.25
CA ILE A 115 -16.63 3.34 -20.45
C ILE A 115 -17.41 3.59 -21.73
N ALA A 116 -16.83 3.19 -22.85
CA ALA A 116 -17.54 3.09 -24.10
C ALA A 116 -18.53 1.94 -23.92
N ASP A 117 -19.78 2.35 -23.77
CA ASP A 117 -20.99 1.59 -24.06
C ASP A 117 -21.27 0.34 -23.19
N LEU A 118 -22.20 0.51 -22.24
CA LEU A 118 -23.19 -0.51 -21.89
C LEU A 118 -24.48 -0.25 -22.67
#